data_AF-A0A844CWR7-F1
#
_entry.id   AF-A0A844CWR7-F1
#
_cell.length_a   1.000
_cell.length_b   1.000
_cell.length_c   1.000
_cell.angle_alpha   90.00
_cell.angle_beta   90.00
_cell.angle_gamma   90.00
#
_symmetry.space_group_name_H-M   'P 1'
#
loop_
_entity.id
_entity.type
_entity.pdbx_description
1 polymer ?
#
loop_
_entity_poly.entity_id
_entity_poly.type
_entity_poly.pdbx_seq_one_letter_code
_entity_poly.pdbx_strand_id
1 'polypeptide(L)'
;MVMLPVLPLIEGESTVSWCSRLGPFHAGLSGPDFLKLMQISRQSVVDTTDDCIGRLADLTGIAEPRIRASGVQRVGEARFKHRDEEFGMRFALRTHTTFCPACLLEDADPAGPSSGQRVGRIGWMFSPVRTCPRHGIVLHRRRNSGFHEQFQDMTLVAPDDAVLEKLAADAPSASTSALQSYVERRFNGVSGPDWLDTQDVDQTTKACEMLGACIVFGAHTNLDTLSLHDWSEAGSAGYEAARDGVDGVRNALEEISRASFRQISKGGPQAALGRIYQWLQFKKSKTDPGSIRDVVREFVLDTMPVDPGSTLFGTPVETRRRHSLASLSRSTGVHQATLRRALKLTGVLPADVDADERFTVDAGQGERLAERIHNSIPISKIPDYLNCNRTQAQMLVKRGIVSQLVPNLGRGGGVLAKVAVQDLDEFISRFRAGGTPVGRASDGMKDVITASEIVRRPVMDIVQLVLDRKLTSIELLPEDIGFLSVLVSPDEVRSVISELEGEIGLSAHDVAARLGIFTSGVTHLRTKVDSSGRPFLPSLETVASSGTVRHRFAEEEVKRFQADYVALSDLAKERGKSPKTVAVELRKLDIKPIMRRELLNAAIYRRADL
;
A
#
# COMPACT_ATOMS: atom_id res chain seq x y z
N MET A 1 51.64 14.76 40.68
CA MET A 1 51.79 13.84 41.83
C MET A 1 50.39 13.38 42.17
N VAL A 2 50.14 12.08 42.14
CA VAL A 2 48.80 11.51 42.38
C VAL A 2 48.47 11.59 43.86
N MET A 3 47.26 12.02 44.20
CA MET A 3 46.72 12.03 45.56
C MET A 3 46.46 10.59 46.02
N LEU A 4 46.97 10.25 47.19
CA LEU A 4 46.78 8.95 47.81
C LEU A 4 46.05 9.09 49.16
N PRO A 5 45.22 8.11 49.55
CA PRO A 5 44.81 6.93 48.77
C PRO A 5 43.94 7.28 47.55
N VAL A 6 43.87 6.43 46.52
CA VAL A 6 43.05 6.71 45.32
C VAL A 6 41.56 6.48 45.62
N LEU A 7 40.71 7.46 45.29
CA LEU A 7 39.25 7.32 45.32
C LEU A 7 38.70 7.05 43.90
N PRO A 8 38.30 5.81 43.57
CA PRO A 8 37.77 5.49 42.25
C PRO A 8 36.36 6.06 42.02
N LEU A 9 36.00 6.28 40.75
CA LEU A 9 34.61 6.53 40.36
C LEU A 9 33.77 5.27 40.60
N ILE A 10 32.59 5.43 41.20
CA ILE A 10 31.59 4.36 41.26
C ILE A 10 30.97 4.19 39.86
N GLU A 11 30.55 2.98 39.53
CA GLU A 11 29.83 2.72 38.28
C GLU A 11 28.59 3.62 38.14
N GLY A 12 28.45 4.26 36.98
CA GLY A 12 27.37 5.18 36.68
C GLY A 12 27.41 6.51 37.44
N GLU A 13 28.45 6.77 38.24
CA GLU A 13 28.64 8.05 38.92
C GLU A 13 28.96 9.18 37.94
N SER A 14 28.38 10.36 38.19
CA SER A 14 28.69 11.57 37.42
C SER A 14 30.01 12.20 37.88
N THR A 15 30.69 12.90 36.97
CA THR A 15 31.96 13.60 37.26
C THR A 15 31.78 14.62 38.38
N VAL A 16 30.64 15.30 38.43
CA VAL A 16 30.26 16.18 39.54
C VAL A 16 30.23 15.41 40.86
N SER A 17 29.45 14.32 40.93
CA SER A 17 29.28 13.53 42.16
C SER A 17 30.62 13.03 42.67
N TRP A 18 31.46 12.53 41.76
CA TRP A 18 32.80 12.07 42.11
C TRP A 18 33.67 13.22 42.65
N CYS A 19 33.67 14.39 41.99
CA CYS A 19 34.37 15.58 42.49
C CYS A 19 33.86 16.05 43.86
N SER A 20 32.55 15.92 44.12
CA SER A 20 31.95 16.22 45.42
C SER A 20 32.44 15.30 46.52
N ARG A 21 32.82 14.06 46.20
CA ARG A 21 33.38 13.10 47.17
C ARG A 21 34.89 13.24 47.37
N LEU A 22 35.62 13.70 46.35
CA LEU A 22 37.07 13.89 46.42
C LEU A 22 37.46 14.86 47.55
N GLY A 23 36.71 15.95 47.73
CA GLY A 23 36.97 16.96 48.75
C GLY A 23 36.94 16.42 50.18
N PRO A 24 35.81 15.83 50.62
CA PRO A 24 35.72 15.25 51.95
C PRO A 24 36.74 14.13 52.16
N PHE A 25 36.99 13.32 51.14
CA PHE A 25 37.88 12.17 51.21
C PHE A 25 39.36 12.55 51.39
N HIS A 26 39.86 13.55 50.65
CA HIS A 26 41.29 13.91 50.67
C HIS A 26 41.64 15.05 51.62
N ALA A 27 40.71 15.99 51.85
CA ALA A 27 41.00 17.24 52.54
C ALA A 27 39.98 17.62 53.62
N GLY A 28 38.91 16.82 53.82
CA GLY A 28 37.80 17.20 54.70
C GLY A 28 37.07 18.47 54.26
N LEU A 29 37.21 18.86 52.99
CA LEU A 29 36.61 20.06 52.41
C LEU A 29 35.33 19.72 51.64
N SER A 30 34.43 20.69 51.48
CA SER A 30 33.31 20.53 50.55
C SER A 30 33.83 20.34 49.12
N GLY A 31 33.07 19.67 48.25
CA GLY A 31 33.41 19.53 46.83
C GLY A 31 33.80 20.85 46.16
N PRO A 32 32.96 21.90 46.25
CA PRO A 32 33.30 23.23 45.71
C PRO A 32 34.59 23.85 46.28
N ASP A 33 34.85 23.71 47.57
CA ASP A 33 36.06 24.27 48.20
C ASP A 33 37.32 23.50 47.81
N PHE A 34 37.20 22.17 47.70
CA PHE A 34 38.26 21.33 47.17
C PHE A 34 38.59 21.69 45.72
N LEU A 35 37.59 21.84 44.85
CA LEU A 35 37.82 22.27 43.48
C LEU A 35 38.52 23.63 43.42
N LYS A 36 38.15 24.57 44.30
CA LYS A 36 38.82 25.87 44.41
C LYS A 36 40.27 25.73 44.87
N LEU A 37 40.56 24.88 45.86
CA LEU A 37 41.93 24.57 46.33
C LEU A 37 42.77 23.99 45.19
N MET A 38 42.20 23.06 44.42
CA MET A 38 42.84 22.45 43.27
C MET A 38 42.81 23.35 42.03
N GLN A 39 42.29 24.58 42.13
CA GLN A 39 42.13 25.54 41.03
C GLN A 39 41.34 25.00 39.82
N ILE A 40 40.46 24.02 40.02
CA ILE A 40 39.58 23.47 38.99
C ILE A 40 38.24 24.23 39.01
N SER A 41 37.81 24.71 37.86
CA SER A 41 36.53 25.43 37.75
C SER A 41 35.34 24.49 37.90
N ARG A 42 34.34 24.86 38.71
CA ARG A 42 33.07 24.13 38.80
C ARG A 42 32.40 23.95 37.44
N GLN A 43 32.45 24.99 36.60
CA GLN A 43 31.87 24.92 35.26
C GLN A 43 32.63 23.90 34.39
N SER A 44 33.96 23.82 34.52
CA SER A 44 34.77 22.84 33.78
C SER A 44 34.48 21.38 34.19
N VAL A 45 34.07 21.14 35.44
CA VAL A 45 33.58 19.83 35.92
C VAL A 45 32.21 19.51 35.34
N VAL A 46 31.26 20.46 35.42
CA VAL A 46 29.90 20.31 34.87
C VAL A 46 29.92 20.07 33.36
N ASP A 47 30.81 20.76 32.64
CA ASP A 47 31.02 20.60 31.20
C ASP A 47 32.03 19.52 30.85
N THR A 48 32.62 18.86 31.85
CA THR A 48 33.60 17.78 31.68
C THR A 48 34.62 18.09 30.59
N THR A 49 35.22 19.29 30.65
CA THR A 49 36.12 19.78 29.60
C THR A 49 37.40 18.95 29.53
N ASP A 50 38.09 18.94 28.39
CA ASP A 50 39.34 18.19 28.25
C ASP A 50 40.41 18.64 29.26
N ASP A 51 40.52 19.95 29.51
CA ASP A 51 41.37 20.49 30.58
C ASP A 51 41.02 19.92 31.95
N CYS A 52 39.73 19.88 32.30
CA CYS A 52 39.27 19.33 33.57
C CYS A 52 39.58 17.84 33.69
N ILE A 53 39.35 17.07 32.61
CA ILE A 53 39.64 15.65 32.55
C ILE A 53 41.14 15.39 32.78
N GLY A 54 42.02 16.06 32.04
CA GLY A 54 43.48 15.88 32.17
C GLY A 54 43.96 16.23 33.59
N ARG A 55 43.46 17.34 34.15
CA ARG A 55 43.80 17.73 35.53
C ARG A 55 43.30 16.74 36.58
N LEU A 56 42.09 16.23 36.44
CA LEU A 56 41.56 15.22 37.35
C LEU A 56 42.32 13.89 37.21
N ALA A 57 42.72 13.50 36.00
CA ALA A 57 43.53 12.31 35.76
C ALA A 57 44.91 12.43 36.43
N ASP A 58 45.60 13.56 36.27
CA ASP A 58 46.91 13.82 36.91
C ASP A 58 46.85 13.81 38.44
N LEU A 59 45.75 14.34 38.99
CA LEU A 59 45.54 14.43 40.43
C LEU A 59 45.13 13.10 41.06
N THR A 60 44.32 12.31 40.38
CA THR A 60 43.68 11.11 40.98
C THR A 60 44.28 9.79 40.48
N GLY A 61 45.05 9.82 39.40
CA GLY A 61 45.56 8.61 38.72
C GLY A 61 44.48 7.84 37.95
N ILE A 62 43.26 8.38 37.83
CA ILE A 62 42.19 7.75 37.06
C ILE A 62 42.35 8.08 35.58
N ALA A 63 42.27 7.06 34.72
CA ALA A 63 42.42 7.23 33.29
C ALA A 63 41.37 8.19 32.69
N GLU A 64 41.81 9.10 31.82
CA GLU A 64 40.95 10.09 31.16
C GLU A 64 39.69 9.52 30.50
N PRO A 65 39.73 8.38 29.77
CA PRO A 65 38.53 7.81 29.17
C PRO A 65 37.45 7.45 30.19
N ARG A 66 37.83 7.04 31.41
CA ARG A 66 36.89 6.72 32.49
C ARG A 66 36.22 7.97 33.04
N ILE A 67 36.97 9.06 33.22
CA ILE A 67 36.43 10.35 33.68
C ILE A 67 35.48 10.91 32.61
N ARG A 68 35.89 10.88 31.34
CA ARG A 68 35.10 11.33 30.19
C ARG A 68 33.77 10.58 30.07
N ALA A 69 33.78 9.26 30.28
CA ALA A 69 32.59 8.42 30.25
C ALA A 69 31.60 8.68 31.40
N SER A 70 32.00 9.45 32.41
CA SER A 70 31.20 9.85 33.57
C SER A 70 30.70 11.30 33.48
N GLY A 71 30.79 11.96 32.33
CA GLY A 71 30.39 13.36 32.17
C GLY A 71 29.70 13.68 30.85
N VAL A 72 29.26 14.93 30.71
CA VAL A 72 28.65 15.45 29.48
C VAL A 72 29.47 16.66 29.03
N GLN A 73 30.03 16.55 27.83
CA GLN A 73 30.90 17.57 27.24
C GLN A 73 30.09 18.57 26.41
N ARG A 74 30.47 19.85 26.46
CA ARG A 74 29.90 20.86 25.55
C ARG A 74 30.72 20.87 24.25
N VAL A 75 30.09 20.58 23.11
CA VAL A 75 30.76 20.48 21.79
C VAL A 75 30.40 21.60 20.82
N GLY A 76 29.46 22.48 21.19
CA GLY A 76 29.07 23.64 20.39
C GLY A 76 28.06 24.54 21.09
N GLU A 77 27.42 25.42 20.33
CA GLU A 77 26.33 26.25 20.85
C GLU A 77 25.09 25.36 21.10
N ALA A 78 24.67 25.25 22.37
CA ALA A 78 23.54 24.43 22.80
C ALA A 78 23.61 22.93 22.40
N ARG A 79 24.81 22.42 22.10
CA ARG A 79 25.09 21.02 21.77
C ARG A 79 26.04 20.39 22.78
N PHE A 80 25.74 19.14 23.11
CA PHE A 80 26.43 18.37 24.13
C PHE A 80 26.76 16.98 23.59
N LYS A 81 27.74 16.34 24.22
CA LYS A 81 28.20 15.01 23.88
C LYS A 81 28.34 14.17 25.15
N HIS A 82 27.82 12.94 25.11
CA HIS A 82 28.10 11.94 26.12
C HIS A 82 28.58 10.68 25.40
N ARG A 83 29.81 10.28 25.69
CA ARG A 83 30.50 9.21 24.95
C ARG A 83 30.47 9.52 23.45
N ASP A 84 29.98 8.63 22.61
CA ASP A 84 29.95 8.83 21.15
C ASP A 84 28.68 9.52 20.65
N GLU A 85 27.74 9.86 21.54
CA GLU A 85 26.45 10.44 21.18
C GLU A 85 26.41 11.95 21.39
N GLU A 86 25.96 12.68 20.36
CA GLU A 86 25.69 14.11 20.41
C GLU A 86 24.19 14.41 20.48
N PHE A 87 23.84 15.48 21.19
CA PHE A 87 22.46 15.88 21.40
C PHE A 87 22.33 17.36 21.77
N GLY A 88 21.12 17.90 21.64
CA GLY A 88 20.77 19.25 22.03
C GLY A 88 20.56 19.45 23.53
N MET A 89 20.55 20.71 23.96
CA MET A 89 20.44 21.12 25.37
C MET A 89 19.20 20.61 26.12
N ARG A 90 18.13 20.21 25.43
CA ARG A 90 16.89 19.73 26.08
C ARG A 90 16.95 18.25 26.44
N PHE A 91 17.92 17.53 25.89
CA PHE A 91 18.13 16.12 26.15
C PHE A 91 18.91 15.91 27.46
N ALA A 92 19.92 16.73 27.73
CA ALA A 92 20.59 16.80 29.04
C ALA A 92 19.94 17.86 29.95
N LEU A 93 19.19 17.40 30.94
CA LEU A 93 18.37 18.20 31.86
C LEU A 93 19.17 18.95 32.92
N ARG A 94 19.97 19.93 32.51
CA ARG A 94 20.76 20.77 33.44
C ARG A 94 19.93 21.74 34.32
N THR A 95 18.64 21.87 34.02
CA THR A 95 17.69 22.72 34.76
C THR A 95 16.86 21.95 35.78
N HIS A 96 17.06 20.63 35.87
CA HIS A 96 16.31 19.78 36.77
C HIS A 96 17.23 18.94 37.63
N THR A 97 16.80 18.70 38.86
CA THR A 97 17.38 17.72 39.76
C THR A 97 16.59 16.44 39.59
N THR A 98 17.26 15.35 39.23
CA THR A 98 16.66 14.03 39.09
C THR A 98 17.43 13.03 39.94
N PHE A 99 16.73 12.22 40.73
CA PHE A 99 17.35 11.14 41.50
C PHE A 99 16.37 10.01 41.81
N CYS A 100 16.92 8.83 42.13
CA CYS A 100 16.18 7.76 42.74
C CYS A 100 16.30 7.88 44.28
N PRO A 101 15.21 8.05 45.03
CA PRO A 101 15.31 8.18 46.49
C PRO A 101 15.88 6.93 47.16
N ALA A 102 15.55 5.73 46.66
CA ALA A 102 16.08 4.47 47.17
C ALA A 102 17.60 4.31 46.93
N CYS A 103 18.11 4.68 45.74
CA CYS A 103 19.57 4.70 45.51
C CYS A 103 20.29 5.61 46.52
N LEU A 104 19.74 6.79 46.78
CA LEU A 104 20.37 7.75 47.70
C LEU A 104 20.36 7.28 49.16
N LEU A 105 19.33 6.53 49.57
CA LEU A 105 19.29 5.89 50.89
C LEU A 105 20.32 4.76 50.99
N GLU A 106 20.49 3.94 49.96
CA GLU A 106 21.52 2.90 49.94
C GLU A 106 22.94 3.50 49.92
N ASP A 107 23.13 4.62 49.21
CA ASP A 107 24.40 5.33 49.17
C ASP A 107 24.79 5.91 50.55
N ALA A 108 23.85 6.03 51.49
CA ALA A 108 24.11 6.50 52.86
C ALA A 108 24.76 5.43 53.76
N ASP A 109 24.89 4.18 53.31
CA ASP A 109 25.61 3.13 54.04
C ASP A 109 27.12 3.44 54.12
N PRO A 110 27.70 3.65 55.33
CA PRO A 110 29.12 3.90 55.51
C PRO A 110 30.01 2.73 55.06
N ALA A 111 29.48 1.50 55.05
CA ALA A 111 30.18 0.31 54.56
C ALA A 111 30.05 0.14 53.04
N GLY A 112 29.22 0.95 52.39
CA GLY A 112 28.98 0.91 50.95
C GLY A 112 30.12 1.52 50.12
N PRO A 113 30.08 1.36 48.78
CA PRO A 113 31.12 1.88 47.86
C PRO A 113 31.28 3.41 47.88
N SER A 114 30.26 4.13 48.35
CA SER A 114 30.25 5.59 48.52
C SER A 114 30.77 6.05 49.88
N SER A 115 30.98 5.13 50.83
CA SER A 115 31.33 5.41 52.21
C SER A 115 30.37 6.40 52.88
N GLY A 116 29.06 6.20 52.68
CA GLY A 116 27.99 7.00 53.27
C GLY A 116 27.70 8.33 52.57
N GLN A 117 28.33 8.62 51.42
CA GLN A 117 28.06 9.83 50.65
C GLN A 117 27.03 9.57 49.55
N ARG A 118 26.08 10.50 49.36
CA ARG A 118 25.04 10.37 48.33
C ARG A 118 25.60 10.55 46.93
N VAL A 119 25.30 9.63 46.01
CA VAL A 119 25.95 9.57 44.69
C VAL A 119 25.00 10.01 43.58
N GLY A 120 25.37 11.06 42.87
CA GLY A 120 24.70 11.49 41.64
C GLY A 120 25.05 10.58 40.47
N ARG A 121 24.02 10.06 39.77
CA ARG A 121 24.22 9.16 38.63
C ARG A 121 24.13 9.91 37.31
N ILE A 122 25.03 9.59 36.38
CA ILE A 122 25.10 10.22 35.05
C ILE A 122 23.77 10.07 34.28
N GLY A 123 23.14 8.90 34.36
CA GLY A 123 21.89 8.59 33.65
C GLY A 123 20.75 9.54 34.03
N TRP A 124 20.69 10.01 35.28
CA TRP A 124 19.61 10.89 35.76
C TRP A 124 19.55 12.24 35.05
N MET A 125 20.63 12.64 34.38
CA MET A 125 20.68 13.89 33.63
C MET A 125 19.95 13.81 32.28
N PHE A 126 19.63 12.61 31.77
CA PHE A 126 19.03 12.48 30.44
C PHE A 126 17.51 12.47 30.53
N SER A 127 16.85 13.24 29.65
CA SER A 127 15.39 13.34 29.62
C SER A 127 14.63 12.02 29.50
N PRO A 128 15.07 11.03 28.69
CA PRO A 128 14.37 9.74 28.58
C PRO A 128 14.52 8.85 29.81
N VAL A 129 15.50 9.11 30.68
CA VAL A 129 15.70 8.33 31.91
C VAL A 129 14.68 8.80 32.94
N ARG A 130 13.65 7.99 33.17
CA ARG A 130 12.50 8.33 34.03
C ARG A 130 12.23 7.29 35.11
N THR A 131 12.77 6.08 34.94
CA THR A 131 12.66 4.98 35.89
C THR A 131 14.04 4.58 36.39
N CYS A 132 14.14 4.21 37.66
CA CYS A 132 15.35 3.58 38.20
C CYS A 132 15.38 2.09 37.80
N PRO A 133 16.39 1.61 37.04
CA PRO A 133 16.48 0.20 36.67
C PRO A 133 16.80 -0.71 37.87
N ARG A 134 17.42 -0.17 38.94
CA ARG A 134 17.79 -0.92 40.14
C ARG A 134 16.60 -1.16 41.07
N HIS A 135 15.74 -0.15 41.25
CA HIS A 135 14.64 -0.19 42.22
C HIS A 135 13.26 -0.33 41.58
N GLY A 136 13.14 -0.20 40.26
CA GLY A 136 11.86 -0.34 39.57
C GLY A 136 10.83 0.71 39.98
N ILE A 137 11.28 1.94 40.23
CA ILE A 137 10.41 3.08 40.61
C ILE A 137 10.65 4.29 39.71
N VAL A 138 9.62 5.11 39.54
CA VAL A 138 9.73 6.40 38.84
C VAL A 138 10.67 7.34 39.60
N LEU A 139 11.59 7.99 38.89
CA LEU A 139 12.56 8.92 39.47
C LEU A 139 11.87 10.19 39.95
N HIS A 140 12.36 10.75 41.06
CA HIS A 140 11.95 12.08 41.49
C HIS A 140 12.64 13.11 40.59
N ARG A 141 11.87 14.00 39.95
CA ARG A 141 12.39 15.10 39.12
C ARG A 141 11.72 16.41 39.49
N ARG A 142 12.52 17.42 39.77
CA ARG A 142 12.05 18.79 40.02
C ARG A 142 12.92 19.81 39.32
N ARG A 143 12.37 21.01 39.05
CA ARG A 143 13.17 22.14 38.56
C ARG A 143 14.14 22.58 39.64
N ASN A 144 15.31 23.03 39.20
CA ASN A 144 16.31 23.62 40.09
C ASN A 144 15.77 24.95 40.66
N SER A 145 15.90 25.11 41.97
CA SER A 145 15.40 26.18 42.82
C SER A 145 16.51 27.08 43.36
N GLY A 146 17.79 26.68 43.23
CA GLY A 146 18.93 27.46 43.74
C GLY A 146 20.28 27.12 43.11
N PHE A 147 21.32 27.85 43.53
CA PHE A 147 22.70 27.76 43.01
C PHE A 147 23.38 26.41 43.28
N HIS A 148 23.10 25.78 44.42
CA HIS A 148 23.65 24.44 44.74
C HIS A 148 23.10 23.35 43.82
N GLU A 149 21.82 23.46 43.44
CA GLU A 149 21.18 22.55 42.50
C GLU A 149 21.71 22.73 41.06
N GLN A 150 22.45 23.80 40.74
CA GLN A 150 23.11 23.90 39.42
C GLN A 150 24.37 23.02 39.32
N PHE A 151 25.00 22.70 40.45
CA PHE A 151 26.16 21.81 40.47
C PHE A 151 25.76 20.35 40.58
N GLN A 152 24.61 20.01 41.20
CA GLN A 152 24.11 18.63 41.39
C GLN A 152 24.94 17.78 42.37
N ASP A 153 25.45 18.38 43.45
CA ASP A 153 26.00 17.64 44.58
C ASP A 153 24.87 17.00 45.40
N MET A 154 24.67 15.69 45.27
CA MET A 154 23.54 15.00 45.91
C MET A 154 23.60 14.98 47.43
N THR A 155 24.77 15.18 48.04
CA THR A 155 24.89 15.30 49.50
C THR A 155 24.24 16.60 49.99
N LEU A 156 24.27 17.66 49.17
CA LEU A 156 23.67 18.96 49.48
C LEU A 156 22.25 19.14 48.93
N VAL A 157 21.96 18.49 47.80
CA VAL A 157 20.72 18.71 47.02
C VAL A 157 19.59 17.75 47.43
N ALA A 158 19.93 16.52 47.83
CA ALA A 158 18.92 15.56 48.22
C ALA A 158 18.35 15.91 49.61
N PRO A 159 17.03 15.71 49.82
CA PRO A 159 16.41 15.96 51.13
C PRO A 159 16.89 14.95 52.18
N ASP A 160 16.54 15.12 53.45
CA ASP A 160 16.91 14.17 54.51
C ASP A 160 16.32 12.76 54.28
N ASP A 161 16.82 11.78 55.06
CA ASP A 161 16.48 10.38 54.88
C ASP A 161 14.99 10.10 55.10
N ALA A 162 14.33 10.77 56.06
CA ALA A 162 12.90 10.61 56.30
C ALA A 162 12.06 11.05 55.09
N VAL A 163 12.44 12.14 54.43
CA VAL A 163 11.81 12.58 53.19
C VAL A 163 12.14 11.64 52.04
N LEU A 164 13.37 11.12 51.94
CA LEU A 164 13.74 10.14 50.91
C LEU A 164 12.96 8.82 51.06
N GLU A 165 12.80 8.32 52.28
CA GLU A 165 12.01 7.11 52.58
C GLU A 165 10.57 7.29 52.12
N LYS A 166 9.97 8.45 52.44
CA LYS A 166 8.63 8.79 51.98
C LYS A 166 8.56 8.87 50.45
N LEU A 167 9.51 9.55 49.81
CA LEU A 167 9.56 9.65 48.35
C LEU A 167 9.73 8.28 47.68
N ALA A 168 10.49 7.36 48.29
CA ALA A 168 10.64 6.01 47.79
C ALA A 168 9.36 5.18 47.95
N ALA A 169 8.67 5.31 49.09
CA ALA A 169 7.41 4.62 49.35
C ALA A 169 6.26 5.13 48.47
N ASP A 170 6.21 6.44 48.21
CA ASP A 170 5.18 7.08 47.39
C ASP A 170 5.46 6.96 45.87
N ALA A 171 6.67 6.55 45.47
CA ALA A 171 7.04 6.47 44.06
C ALA A 171 6.30 5.32 43.35
N PRO A 172 5.63 5.59 42.22
CA PRO A 172 5.00 4.52 41.44
C PRO A 172 6.02 3.47 40.99
N SER A 173 5.66 2.20 41.15
CA SER A 173 6.44 1.10 40.56
C SER A 173 6.35 1.15 39.04
N ALA A 174 7.49 1.03 38.37
CA ALA A 174 7.59 1.07 36.91
C ALA A 174 8.78 0.23 36.44
N SER A 175 8.63 -0.44 35.31
CA SER A 175 9.77 -1.01 34.59
C SER A 175 10.47 0.08 33.77
N THR A 176 11.73 -0.20 33.40
CA THR A 176 12.45 0.66 32.47
C THR A 176 11.80 0.55 31.10
N SER A 177 11.43 1.69 30.49
CA SER A 177 10.80 1.69 29.17
C SER A 177 11.77 1.22 28.08
N ALA A 178 11.25 0.65 27.01
CA ALA A 178 12.06 0.20 25.88
C ALA A 178 12.91 1.34 25.30
N LEU A 179 12.38 2.57 25.27
CA LEU A 179 13.11 3.76 24.85
C LEU A 179 14.27 4.12 25.80
N GLN A 180 14.05 4.09 27.12
CA GLN A 180 15.11 4.35 28.09
C GLN A 180 16.22 3.30 27.94
N SER A 181 15.87 2.01 27.88
CA SER A 181 16.84 0.93 27.69
C SER A 181 17.59 1.04 26.36
N TYR A 182 16.92 1.46 25.27
CA TYR A 182 17.58 1.73 24.00
C TYR A 182 18.62 2.86 24.12
N VAL A 183 18.26 3.99 24.73
CA VAL A 183 19.19 5.12 24.93
C VAL A 183 20.39 4.73 25.79
N GLU A 184 20.14 4.02 26.89
CA GLU A 184 21.22 3.53 27.78
C GLU A 184 22.15 2.55 27.05
N ARG A 185 21.61 1.61 26.25
CA ARG A 185 22.40 0.70 25.42
C ARG A 185 23.20 1.43 24.36
N ARG A 186 22.59 2.43 23.71
CA ARG A 186 23.23 3.26 22.68
C ARG A 186 24.41 4.07 23.24
N PHE A 187 24.29 4.64 24.44
CA PHE A 187 25.45 5.23 25.14
C PHE A 187 26.55 4.21 25.44
N ASN A 188 26.22 2.92 25.58
CA ASN A 188 27.19 1.85 25.74
C ASN A 188 27.73 1.30 24.41
N GLY A 189 27.47 1.98 23.27
CA GLY A 189 27.96 1.57 21.96
C GLY A 189 27.24 0.35 21.39
N VAL A 190 26.10 -0.03 21.95
CA VAL A 190 25.29 -1.13 21.43
C VAL A 190 24.34 -0.58 20.39
N SER A 191 24.49 -1.04 19.15
CA SER A 191 23.59 -0.69 18.05
C SER A 191 22.15 -1.12 18.34
N GLY A 192 21.22 -0.26 17.97
CA GLY A 192 19.79 -0.52 17.96
C GLY A 192 19.26 -0.67 16.53
N PRO A 193 17.96 -0.40 16.33
CA PRO A 193 17.35 -0.45 15.00
C PRO A 193 17.93 0.62 14.05
N ASP A 194 18.24 0.22 12.81
CA ASP A 194 18.93 1.06 11.81
C ASP A 194 18.30 2.45 11.63
N TRP A 195 16.97 2.53 11.52
CA TRP A 195 16.29 3.81 11.33
C TRP A 195 16.42 4.74 12.54
N LEU A 196 16.51 4.20 13.76
CA LEU A 196 16.69 4.97 14.99
C LEU A 196 18.17 5.41 15.18
N ASP A 197 19.11 4.58 14.73
CA ASP A 197 20.56 4.81 14.86
C ASP A 197 21.13 5.78 13.80
N THR A 198 20.45 5.97 12.67
CA THR A 198 20.86 6.93 11.61
C THR A 198 20.61 8.40 11.95
N GLN A 199 20.16 8.70 13.17
CA GLN A 199 19.74 10.02 13.63
C GLN A 199 20.36 10.32 15.00
N ASP A 200 20.42 11.59 15.40
CA ASP A 200 20.88 11.95 16.75
C ASP A 200 19.95 11.33 17.82
N VAL A 201 20.54 10.91 18.95
CA VAL A 201 19.81 10.22 20.02
C VAL A 201 18.62 11.04 20.56
N ASP A 202 18.73 12.37 20.55
CA ASP A 202 17.66 13.27 20.99
C ASP A 202 16.52 13.41 19.98
N GLN A 203 16.81 13.37 18.68
CA GLN A 203 15.82 13.34 17.61
C GLN A 203 14.98 12.06 17.70
N THR A 204 15.66 10.91 17.79
CA THR A 204 15.02 9.60 17.95
C THR A 204 14.17 9.54 19.22
N THR A 205 14.73 10.00 20.35
CA THR A 205 13.99 10.05 21.62
C THR A 205 12.73 10.89 21.48
N LYS A 206 12.84 12.09 20.89
CA LYS A 206 11.70 12.97 20.78
C LYS A 206 10.64 12.45 19.80
N ALA A 207 11.05 11.82 18.70
CA ALA A 207 10.17 11.18 17.75
C ALA A 207 9.35 10.07 18.41
N CYS A 208 10.01 9.15 19.13
CA CYS A 208 9.35 8.07 19.88
C CYS A 208 8.38 8.63 20.93
N GLU A 209 8.81 9.61 21.73
CA GLU A 209 7.94 10.25 22.72
C GLU A 209 6.69 10.89 22.10
N MET A 210 6.83 11.62 21.00
CA MET A 210 5.71 12.30 20.35
C MET A 210 4.76 11.30 19.66
N LEU A 211 5.30 10.29 18.99
CA LEU A 211 4.53 9.23 18.36
C LEU A 211 3.76 8.44 19.42
N GLY A 212 4.44 7.96 20.46
CA GLY A 212 3.84 7.19 21.53
C GLY A 212 2.85 7.98 22.38
N ALA A 213 3.05 9.28 22.59
CA ALA A 213 2.05 10.11 23.27
C ALA A 213 0.73 10.16 22.47
N CYS A 214 0.81 10.21 21.13
CA CYS A 214 -0.36 10.15 20.27
C CYS A 214 -1.01 8.76 20.22
N ILE A 215 -0.23 7.68 20.32
CA ILE A 215 -0.73 6.29 20.39
C ILE A 215 -1.47 6.05 21.71
N VAL A 216 -0.81 6.31 22.84
CA VAL A 216 -1.29 5.91 24.18
C VAL A 216 -2.36 6.87 24.70
N PHE A 217 -2.13 8.18 24.59
CA PHE A 217 -3.00 9.20 25.19
C PHE A 217 -3.89 9.92 24.16
N GLY A 218 -3.80 9.52 22.89
CA GLY A 218 -4.58 10.06 21.79
C GLY A 218 -3.93 11.26 21.10
N ALA A 219 -4.28 11.47 19.83
CA ALA A 219 -3.67 12.47 18.95
C ALA A 219 -3.73 13.90 19.52
N HIS A 220 -4.78 14.24 20.27
CA HIS A 220 -5.03 15.60 20.79
C HIS A 220 -4.72 15.76 22.28
N THR A 221 -3.97 14.82 22.87
CA THR A 221 -3.60 14.84 24.29
C THR A 221 -2.94 16.16 24.72
N ASN A 222 -3.09 16.53 25.99
CA ASN A 222 -2.37 17.67 26.55
C ASN A 222 -1.00 17.20 27.07
N LEU A 223 0.06 17.54 26.32
CA LEU A 223 1.43 17.11 26.65
C LEU A 223 1.94 17.68 27.98
N ASP A 224 1.40 18.82 28.43
CA ASP A 224 1.84 19.48 29.66
C ASP A 224 1.29 18.80 30.94
N THR A 225 0.27 17.94 30.81
CA THR A 225 -0.31 17.19 31.93
C THR A 225 0.28 15.78 32.09
N LEU A 226 1.10 15.34 31.13
CA LEU A 226 1.71 14.01 31.17
C LEU A 226 2.79 13.95 32.25
N SER A 227 2.64 13.00 33.18
CA SER A 227 3.61 12.71 34.23
C SER A 227 4.88 12.04 33.67
N LEU A 228 5.90 11.84 34.51
CA LEU A 228 7.09 11.06 34.11
C LEU A 228 6.73 9.61 33.76
N HIS A 229 5.79 9.02 34.48
CA HIS A 229 5.30 7.69 34.19
C HIS A 229 4.66 7.65 32.79
N ASP A 230 3.77 8.60 32.49
CA ASP A 230 3.09 8.70 31.20
C ASP A 230 4.09 8.88 30.04
N TRP A 231 5.10 9.72 30.23
CA TRP A 231 6.15 9.88 29.22
C TRP A 231 7.04 8.64 29.07
N SER A 232 7.19 7.82 30.11
CA SER A 232 7.88 6.53 30.02
C SER A 232 7.07 5.54 29.19
N GLU A 233 5.76 5.47 29.44
CA GLU A 233 4.82 4.63 28.69
C GLU A 233 4.74 5.06 27.22
N ALA A 234 4.57 6.36 26.95
CA ALA A 234 4.63 6.93 25.60
C ALA A 234 5.96 6.62 24.93
N GLY A 235 7.08 6.82 25.61
CA GLY A 235 8.40 6.48 25.07
C GLY A 235 8.49 5.02 24.64
N SER A 236 8.00 4.09 25.47
CA SER A 236 7.97 2.66 25.15
C SER A 236 7.11 2.35 23.93
N ALA A 237 5.87 2.85 23.88
CA ALA A 237 4.96 2.61 22.76
C ALA A 237 5.50 3.20 21.45
N GLY A 238 6.10 4.38 21.50
CA GLY A 238 6.71 5.01 20.32
C GLY A 238 7.96 4.29 19.84
N TYR A 239 8.78 3.77 20.74
CA TYR A 239 9.93 2.93 20.37
C TYR A 239 9.48 1.63 19.70
N GLU A 240 8.49 0.93 20.27
CA GLU A 240 7.95 -0.29 19.66
C GLU A 240 7.28 -0.02 18.29
N ALA A 241 6.71 1.16 18.08
CA ALA A 241 6.21 1.56 16.76
C ALA A 241 7.34 1.87 15.76
N ALA A 242 8.47 2.41 16.23
CA ALA A 242 9.53 2.92 15.35
C ALA A 242 10.69 1.94 15.14
N ARG A 243 10.78 0.85 15.92
CA ARG A 243 11.84 -0.18 15.80
C ARG A 243 11.87 -0.87 14.45
N ASP A 244 10.72 -0.95 13.76
CA ASP A 244 10.61 -1.56 12.43
C ASP A 244 10.83 -0.52 11.31
N GLY A 245 11.36 0.65 11.67
CA GLY A 245 11.69 1.72 10.73
C GLY A 245 10.46 2.43 10.15
N VAL A 246 10.59 2.85 8.89
CA VAL A 246 9.60 3.71 8.22
C VAL A 246 8.22 3.05 8.18
N ASP A 247 8.14 1.75 7.93
CA ASP A 247 6.87 1.02 7.84
C ASP A 247 6.16 0.97 9.19
N GLY A 248 6.88 0.71 10.28
CA GLY A 248 6.34 0.76 11.64
C GLY A 248 5.77 2.14 12.00
N VAL A 249 6.52 3.20 11.68
CA VAL A 249 6.06 4.58 11.87
C VAL A 249 4.81 4.87 11.04
N ARG A 250 4.77 4.46 9.76
CA ARG A 250 3.59 4.66 8.89
C ARG A 250 2.35 3.93 9.42
N ASN A 251 2.50 2.70 9.91
CA ASN A 251 1.42 1.94 10.52
C ASN A 251 0.86 2.65 11.76
N ALA A 252 1.75 3.17 12.62
CA ALA A 252 1.34 3.95 13.79
C ALA A 252 0.60 5.24 13.41
N LEU A 253 1.07 5.97 12.38
CA LEU A 253 0.37 7.16 11.86
C LEU A 253 -1.02 6.80 11.31
N GLU A 254 -1.16 5.65 10.65
CA GLU A 254 -2.45 5.16 10.19
C GLU A 254 -3.38 4.88 11.37
N GLU A 255 -2.91 4.20 12.41
CA GLU A 255 -3.69 3.92 13.62
C GLU A 255 -4.15 5.22 14.32
N ILE A 256 -3.23 6.17 14.51
CA ILE A 256 -3.52 7.49 15.09
C ILE A 256 -4.59 8.22 14.25
N SER A 257 -4.45 8.21 12.93
CA SER A 257 -5.40 8.86 12.03
C SER A 257 -6.78 8.21 12.11
N ARG A 258 -6.84 6.86 12.11
CA ARG A 258 -8.08 6.08 12.20
C ARG A 258 -8.80 6.32 13.52
N ALA A 259 -8.05 6.34 14.63
CA ALA A 259 -8.59 6.65 15.95
C ALA A 259 -9.16 8.08 16.01
N SER A 260 -8.43 9.06 15.47
CA SER A 260 -8.88 10.45 15.42
C SER A 260 -10.16 10.63 14.59
N PHE A 261 -10.27 9.95 13.43
CA PHE A 261 -11.45 10.00 12.57
C PHE A 261 -12.70 9.34 13.16
N ARG A 262 -12.56 8.50 14.20
CA ARG A 262 -13.72 8.00 14.97
C ARG A 262 -14.32 9.07 15.88
N GLN A 263 -13.51 10.03 16.32
CA GLN A 263 -13.92 11.08 17.25
C GLN A 263 -14.25 12.40 16.53
N ILE A 264 -13.52 12.71 15.48
CA ILE A 264 -13.64 13.96 14.73
C ILE A 264 -14.11 13.65 13.31
N SER A 265 -15.32 14.10 12.96
CA SER A 265 -15.94 13.81 11.67
C SER A 265 -15.40 14.67 10.51
N LYS A 266 -14.68 15.76 10.80
CA LYS A 266 -14.17 16.71 9.79
C LYS A 266 -12.78 17.24 10.16
N GLY A 267 -11.89 17.32 9.18
CA GLY A 267 -10.64 18.07 9.33
C GLY A 267 -9.50 17.57 8.44
N GLY A 268 -8.48 18.42 8.27
CA GLY A 268 -7.27 18.12 7.51
C GLY A 268 -6.22 17.37 8.32
N PRO A 269 -4.94 17.35 7.86
CA PRO A 269 -3.86 16.58 8.49
C PRO A 269 -3.66 16.82 9.98
N GLN A 270 -3.85 18.06 10.44
CA GLN A 270 -3.78 18.40 11.87
C GLN A 270 -4.87 17.71 12.70
N ALA A 271 -6.08 17.55 12.17
CA ALA A 271 -7.17 16.89 12.89
C ALA A 271 -6.91 15.37 13.01
N ALA A 272 -6.29 14.78 11.99
CA ALA A 272 -5.96 13.36 11.93
C ALA A 272 -4.76 12.98 12.82
N LEU A 273 -3.73 13.81 12.85
CA LEU A 273 -2.45 13.49 13.51
C LEU A 273 -2.20 14.28 14.80
N GLY A 274 -2.95 15.35 15.05
CA GLY A 274 -2.91 16.10 16.32
C GLY A 274 -1.52 16.60 16.69
N ARG A 275 -1.00 16.20 17.86
CA ARG A 275 0.22 16.73 18.47
C ARG A 275 1.48 16.44 17.66
N ILE A 276 1.60 15.29 16.99
CA ILE A 276 2.78 15.01 16.15
C ILE A 276 2.83 15.98 14.95
N TYR A 277 1.69 16.27 14.32
CA TYR A 277 1.60 17.27 13.25
C TYR A 277 1.92 18.67 13.77
N GLN A 278 1.35 19.06 14.91
CA GLN A 278 1.59 20.39 15.50
C GLN A 278 3.07 20.60 15.85
N TRP A 279 3.72 19.57 16.39
CA TRP A 279 5.15 19.60 16.72
C TRP A 279 6.02 19.87 15.49
N LEU A 280 5.72 19.20 14.37
CA LEU A 280 6.48 19.34 13.12
C LEU A 280 6.14 20.63 12.35
N GLN A 281 4.88 21.07 12.36
CA GLN A 281 4.42 22.22 11.59
C GLN A 281 4.79 23.55 12.26
N PHE A 282 4.51 23.72 13.55
CA PHE A 282 4.56 25.02 14.23
C PHE A 282 5.89 25.25 14.93
N LYS A 283 7.02 25.11 14.21
CA LYS A 283 8.41 25.21 14.68
C LYS A 283 8.60 26.15 15.89
N LYS A 284 8.41 25.64 17.11
CA LYS A 284 8.66 26.38 18.37
C LYS A 284 10.15 26.38 18.73
N SER A 285 10.94 25.54 18.08
CA SER A 285 12.39 25.40 18.25
C SER A 285 13.09 25.43 16.89
N LYS A 286 14.35 25.88 16.86
CA LYS A 286 15.24 25.74 15.70
C LYS A 286 15.81 24.32 15.55
N THR A 287 15.54 23.42 16.50
CA THR A 287 16.01 22.04 16.48
C THR A 287 15.41 21.26 15.32
N ASP A 288 16.26 20.57 14.57
CA ASP A 288 15.82 19.66 13.51
C ASP A 288 15.15 18.42 14.13
N PRO A 289 13.89 18.10 13.79
CA PRO A 289 13.19 16.93 14.34
C PRO A 289 13.72 15.57 13.85
N GLY A 290 14.64 15.55 12.87
CA GLY A 290 15.15 14.33 12.27
C GLY A 290 14.23 13.77 11.16
N SER A 291 14.51 12.54 10.74
CA SER A 291 13.88 11.88 9.59
C SER A 291 12.37 11.61 9.76
N ILE A 292 11.86 11.61 11.00
CA ILE A 292 10.43 11.51 11.29
C ILE A 292 9.61 12.57 10.54
N ARG A 293 10.17 13.76 10.31
CA ARG A 293 9.51 14.82 9.55
C ARG A 293 9.13 14.36 8.14
N ASP A 294 10.06 13.69 7.47
CA ASP A 294 9.88 13.28 6.08
C ASP A 294 8.93 12.08 6.00
N VAL A 295 9.00 11.15 6.95
CA VAL A 295 8.04 10.03 7.05
C VAL A 295 6.61 10.55 7.25
N VAL A 296 6.40 11.49 8.17
CA VAL A 296 5.07 12.08 8.40
C VAL A 296 4.64 12.91 7.20
N ARG A 297 5.55 13.62 6.53
CA ARG A 297 5.25 14.39 5.32
C ARG A 297 4.71 13.48 4.21
N GLU A 298 5.45 12.42 3.89
CA GLU A 298 5.06 11.49 2.83
C GLU A 298 3.76 10.79 3.19
N PHE A 299 3.57 10.36 4.44
CA PHE A 299 2.30 9.80 4.89
C PHE A 299 1.12 10.77 4.65
N VAL A 300 1.27 12.05 5.01
CA VAL A 300 0.22 13.05 4.80
C VAL A 300 -0.06 13.25 3.31
N LEU A 301 0.97 13.35 2.47
CA LEU A 301 0.80 13.55 1.03
C LEU A 301 0.16 12.33 0.35
N ASP A 302 0.48 11.12 0.79
CA ASP A 302 -0.03 9.88 0.20
C ASP A 302 -1.47 9.56 0.61
N THR A 303 -1.93 10.07 1.75
CA THR A 303 -3.22 9.68 2.33
C THR A 303 -4.25 10.81 2.36
N MET A 304 -3.80 12.07 2.40
CA MET A 304 -4.67 13.23 2.68
C MET A 304 -4.61 14.28 1.56
N PRO A 305 -5.70 15.03 1.32
CA PRO A 305 -5.73 16.02 0.27
C PRO A 305 -5.06 17.31 0.75
N VAL A 306 -3.87 17.58 0.22
CA VAL A 306 -3.10 18.80 0.51
C VAL A 306 -3.04 19.67 -0.74
N ASP A 307 -3.33 20.96 -0.59
CA ASP A 307 -3.36 21.89 -1.72
C ASP A 307 -1.93 22.26 -2.17
N PRO A 308 -1.66 22.31 -3.50
CA PRO A 308 -0.44 22.88 -4.03
C PRO A 308 -0.20 24.30 -3.55
N GLY A 309 1.06 24.66 -3.31
CA GLY A 309 1.48 25.95 -2.75
C GLY A 309 1.35 26.05 -1.22
N SER A 310 0.69 25.10 -0.55
CA SER A 310 0.71 25.05 0.91
C SER A 310 2.09 24.64 1.43
N THR A 311 2.49 25.19 2.58
CA THR A 311 3.75 24.83 3.24
C THR A 311 3.50 23.74 4.26
N LEU A 312 4.03 22.54 4.01
CA LEU A 312 3.93 21.40 4.91
C LEU A 312 5.31 21.12 5.54
N PHE A 313 5.41 21.28 6.86
CA PHE A 313 6.63 21.10 7.64
C PHE A 313 7.85 21.93 7.15
N GLY A 314 7.58 23.09 6.58
CA GLY A 314 8.59 24.04 6.09
C GLY A 314 8.96 23.91 4.60
N THR A 315 8.43 22.89 3.90
CA THR A 315 8.66 22.72 2.46
C THR A 315 7.33 22.89 1.70
N PRO A 316 7.30 23.67 0.60
CA PRO A 316 6.10 23.82 -0.21
C PRO A 316 5.66 22.48 -0.81
N VAL A 317 4.36 22.33 -1.02
CA VAL A 317 3.79 21.20 -1.76
C VAL A 317 3.64 21.64 -3.21
N GLU A 318 4.39 21.02 -4.12
CA GLU A 318 4.40 21.41 -5.55
C GLU A 318 3.19 20.84 -6.30
N THR A 319 2.90 19.56 -6.07
CA THR A 319 1.84 18.84 -6.76
C THR A 319 0.89 18.18 -5.77
N ARG A 320 -0.37 18.04 -6.18
CA ARG A 320 -1.39 17.35 -5.38
C ARG A 320 -1.29 15.85 -5.67
N ARG A 321 -1.11 15.02 -4.65
CA ARG A 321 -1.12 13.55 -4.78
C ARG A 321 -2.48 12.92 -4.51
N ARG A 322 -3.29 13.56 -3.66
CA ARG A 322 -4.61 13.07 -3.26
C ARG A 322 -5.67 14.15 -3.38
N HIS A 323 -6.86 13.73 -3.81
CA HIS A 323 -8.04 14.55 -3.91
C HIS A 323 -9.11 14.10 -2.93
N SER A 324 -9.72 15.04 -2.19
CA SER A 324 -11.09 14.86 -1.70
C SER A 324 -12.08 15.07 -2.85
N LEU A 325 -13.31 14.56 -2.72
CA LEU A 325 -14.39 14.81 -3.69
C LEU A 325 -14.58 16.31 -3.97
N ALA A 326 -14.52 17.15 -2.94
CA ALA A 326 -14.67 18.60 -3.07
C ALA A 326 -13.52 19.22 -3.86
N SER A 327 -12.28 18.79 -3.59
CA SER A 327 -11.11 19.31 -4.33
C SER A 327 -11.10 18.84 -5.79
N LEU A 328 -11.46 17.58 -6.08
CA LEU A 328 -11.53 17.06 -7.45
C LEU A 328 -12.63 17.75 -8.26
N SER A 329 -13.78 17.98 -7.64
CA SER A 329 -14.89 18.71 -8.27
C SER A 329 -14.50 20.15 -8.62
N ARG A 330 -13.80 20.85 -7.71
CA ARG A 330 -13.31 22.21 -7.96
C ARG A 330 -12.25 22.26 -9.07
N SER A 331 -11.32 21.31 -9.12
CA SER A 331 -10.24 21.30 -10.13
C SER A 331 -10.74 20.91 -11.52
N THR A 332 -11.74 20.03 -11.61
CA THR A 332 -12.19 19.45 -12.90
C THR A 332 -13.52 20.03 -13.40
N GLY A 333 -14.25 20.78 -12.56
CA GLY A 333 -15.57 21.31 -12.88
C GLY A 333 -16.70 20.26 -12.90
N VAL A 334 -16.41 18.97 -12.67
CA VAL A 334 -17.42 17.92 -12.61
C VAL A 334 -18.14 17.94 -11.26
N HIS A 335 -19.46 17.87 -11.26
CA HIS A 335 -20.26 17.93 -10.04
C HIS A 335 -19.96 16.76 -9.07
N GLN A 336 -19.84 17.06 -7.76
CA GLN A 336 -19.47 16.08 -6.72
C GLN A 336 -20.33 14.82 -6.70
N ALA A 337 -21.65 14.94 -6.88
CA ALA A 337 -22.56 13.78 -6.91
C ALA A 337 -22.26 12.83 -8.09
N THR A 338 -21.86 13.38 -9.24
CA THR A 338 -21.47 12.60 -10.42
C THR A 338 -20.14 11.89 -10.19
N LEU A 339 -19.14 12.60 -9.64
CA LEU A 339 -17.84 12.01 -9.31
C LEU A 339 -17.99 10.89 -8.27
N ARG A 340 -18.76 11.12 -7.20
CA ARG A 340 -19.04 10.10 -6.18
C ARG A 340 -19.65 8.85 -6.80
N ARG A 341 -20.67 9.00 -7.64
CA ARG A 341 -21.33 7.88 -8.32
C ARG A 341 -20.35 7.15 -9.27
N ALA A 342 -19.53 7.90 -10.00
CA ALA A 342 -18.54 7.33 -10.91
C ALA A 342 -17.48 6.52 -10.15
N LEU A 343 -16.93 7.07 -9.07
CA LEU A 343 -15.92 6.38 -8.24
C LEU A 343 -16.46 5.09 -7.62
N LYS A 344 -17.73 5.07 -7.17
CA LYS A 344 -18.36 3.84 -6.68
C LYS A 344 -18.52 2.78 -7.77
N LEU A 345 -19.05 3.18 -8.93
CA LEU A 345 -19.36 2.25 -10.01
C LEU A 345 -18.12 1.72 -10.74
N THR A 346 -17.02 2.46 -10.70
CA THR A 346 -15.72 2.04 -11.25
C THR A 346 -14.88 1.25 -10.24
N GLY A 347 -15.35 1.07 -9.01
CA GLY A 347 -14.66 0.32 -7.96
C GLY A 347 -13.48 1.07 -7.30
N VAL A 348 -13.23 2.33 -7.68
CA VAL A 348 -12.21 3.17 -7.03
C VAL A 348 -12.59 3.50 -5.60
N LEU A 349 -13.89 3.69 -5.36
CA LEU A 349 -14.47 3.78 -4.03
C LEU A 349 -15.26 2.49 -3.76
N PRO A 350 -14.96 1.74 -2.69
CA PRO A 350 -15.76 0.58 -2.29
C PRO A 350 -17.23 0.93 -2.09
N ALA A 351 -18.13 0.03 -2.49
CA ALA A 351 -19.57 0.31 -2.53
C ALA A 351 -20.18 0.58 -1.15
N ASP A 352 -19.65 -0.09 -0.13
CA ASP A 352 -20.01 -0.06 1.29
C ASP A 352 -19.45 1.16 2.05
N VAL A 353 -18.47 1.86 1.47
CA VAL A 353 -17.92 3.08 2.06
C VAL A 353 -18.75 4.28 1.64
N ASP A 354 -19.22 5.05 2.62
CA ASP A 354 -19.78 6.37 2.35
C ASP A 354 -18.65 7.34 2.01
N ALA A 355 -18.77 7.97 0.85
CA ALA A 355 -17.82 8.98 0.38
C ALA A 355 -18.05 10.30 1.14
N ASP A 356 -17.75 10.29 2.43
CA ASP A 356 -17.69 11.51 3.22
C ASP A 356 -16.40 12.30 2.90
N GLU A 357 -16.16 13.37 3.64
CA GLU A 357 -15.01 14.26 3.45
C GLU A 357 -13.65 13.57 3.69
N ARG A 358 -13.61 12.34 4.23
CA ARG A 358 -12.40 11.58 4.59
C ARG A 358 -11.89 10.71 3.43
N PHE A 359 -12.76 10.33 2.49
CA PHE A 359 -12.31 9.57 1.34
C PHE A 359 -11.45 10.43 0.44
N THR A 360 -10.24 9.95 0.19
CA THR A 360 -9.35 10.52 -0.82
C THR A 360 -9.19 9.57 -1.98
N VAL A 361 -8.96 10.12 -3.16
CA VAL A 361 -8.58 9.37 -4.36
C VAL A 361 -7.21 9.84 -4.83
N ASP A 362 -6.46 8.94 -5.47
CA ASP A 362 -5.23 9.30 -6.17
C ASP A 362 -5.53 10.42 -7.18
N ALA A 363 -4.66 11.43 -7.21
CA ALA A 363 -4.91 12.62 -8.03
C ALA A 363 -5.01 12.26 -9.51
N GLY A 364 -4.03 11.51 -10.03
CA GLY A 364 -4.01 11.11 -11.44
C GLY A 364 -5.20 10.23 -11.82
N GLN A 365 -5.56 9.26 -10.97
CA GLN A 365 -6.72 8.40 -11.22
C GLN A 365 -8.04 9.19 -11.20
N GLY A 366 -8.22 10.08 -10.22
CA GLY A 366 -9.42 10.90 -10.09
C GLY A 366 -9.58 11.90 -11.23
N GLU A 367 -8.49 12.58 -11.60
CA GLU A 367 -8.46 13.56 -12.69
C GLU A 367 -8.76 12.89 -14.05
N ARG A 368 -8.13 11.75 -14.35
CA ARG A 368 -8.43 10.99 -15.58
C ARG A 368 -9.91 10.57 -15.67
N LEU A 369 -10.49 10.10 -14.56
CA LEU A 369 -11.91 9.75 -14.54
C LEU A 369 -12.80 10.99 -14.79
N ALA A 370 -12.47 12.11 -14.16
CA ALA A 370 -13.21 13.35 -14.34
C ALA A 370 -13.11 13.89 -15.78
N GLU A 371 -11.93 13.83 -16.38
CA GLU A 371 -11.70 14.21 -17.78
C GLU A 371 -12.53 13.36 -18.74
N ARG A 372 -12.56 12.04 -18.55
CA ARG A 372 -13.42 11.14 -19.33
C ARG A 372 -14.90 11.46 -19.18
N ILE A 373 -15.35 11.84 -17.98
CA ILE A 373 -16.74 12.27 -17.74
C ILE A 373 -17.04 13.57 -18.47
N HIS A 374 -16.14 14.56 -18.37
CA HIS A 374 -16.28 15.86 -19.00
C HIS A 374 -16.34 15.74 -20.52
N ASN A 375 -15.42 14.97 -21.11
CA ASN A 375 -15.28 14.75 -22.54
C ASN A 375 -16.07 13.52 -23.00
N SER A 376 -17.36 13.45 -22.67
CA SER A 376 -18.23 12.32 -23.06
C SER A 376 -19.46 12.73 -23.86
N ILE A 377 -19.78 11.93 -24.87
CA ILE A 377 -20.94 12.14 -25.75
C ILE A 377 -21.97 11.02 -25.60
N PRO A 378 -23.28 11.34 -25.71
CA PRO A 378 -24.32 10.30 -25.73
C PRO A 378 -24.19 9.43 -26.98
N ILE A 379 -24.64 8.17 -26.88
CA ILE A 379 -24.61 7.21 -28.01
C ILE A 379 -25.28 7.77 -29.28
N SER A 380 -26.30 8.62 -29.12
CA SER A 380 -26.98 9.28 -30.23
C SER A 380 -26.11 10.27 -31.01
N LYS A 381 -24.95 10.69 -30.47
CA LYS A 381 -23.99 11.60 -31.10
C LYS A 381 -22.76 10.90 -31.68
N ILE A 382 -22.60 9.60 -31.43
CA ILE A 382 -21.55 8.79 -32.04
C ILE A 382 -21.66 8.78 -33.58
N PRO A 383 -22.85 8.71 -34.21
CA PRO A 383 -22.98 8.80 -35.68
C PRO A 383 -22.29 10.03 -36.28
N ASP A 384 -22.52 11.20 -35.67
CA ASP A 384 -21.93 12.48 -36.11
C ASP A 384 -20.40 12.47 -35.94
N TYR A 385 -19.89 11.81 -34.90
CA TYR A 385 -18.47 11.79 -34.55
C TYR A 385 -17.67 10.76 -35.38
N LEU A 386 -18.19 9.54 -35.53
CA LEU A 386 -17.53 8.45 -36.24
C LEU A 386 -17.91 8.38 -37.72
N ASN A 387 -18.78 9.24 -38.22
CA ASN A 387 -19.34 9.14 -39.57
C ASN A 387 -19.93 7.74 -39.86
N CYS A 388 -20.79 7.25 -38.96
CA CYS A 388 -21.46 5.95 -39.06
C CYS A 388 -22.98 6.10 -38.87
N ASN A 389 -23.76 5.06 -39.14
CA ASN A 389 -25.20 5.10 -38.89
C ASN A 389 -25.57 4.78 -37.43
N ARG A 390 -26.82 5.06 -37.04
CA ARG A 390 -27.34 4.86 -35.68
C ARG A 390 -27.24 3.40 -35.21
N THR A 391 -27.54 2.44 -36.08
CA THR A 391 -27.52 1.02 -35.74
C THR A 391 -26.09 0.55 -35.47
N GLN A 392 -25.12 1.03 -36.25
CA GLN A 392 -23.70 0.74 -36.06
C GLN A 392 -23.20 1.28 -34.72
N ALA A 393 -23.49 2.56 -34.42
CA ALA A 393 -23.13 3.17 -33.14
C ALA A 393 -23.69 2.38 -31.94
N GLN A 394 -24.95 1.95 -32.00
CA GLN A 394 -25.56 1.12 -30.95
C GLN A 394 -24.88 -0.25 -30.83
N MET A 395 -24.52 -0.86 -31.95
CA MET A 395 -23.89 -2.18 -31.96
C MET A 395 -22.43 -2.15 -31.50
N LEU A 396 -21.67 -1.08 -31.79
CA LEU A 396 -20.32 -0.86 -31.26
C LEU A 396 -20.33 -0.90 -29.72
N VAL A 397 -21.29 -0.21 -29.12
CA VAL A 397 -21.44 -0.19 -27.66
C VAL A 397 -21.99 -1.52 -27.12
N LYS A 398 -23.04 -2.07 -27.76
CA LYS A 398 -23.68 -3.32 -27.30
C LYS A 398 -22.73 -4.52 -27.34
N ARG A 399 -21.80 -4.56 -28.30
CA ARG A 399 -20.78 -5.61 -28.41
C ARG A 399 -19.55 -5.35 -27.55
N GLY A 400 -19.47 -4.21 -26.85
CA GLY A 400 -18.31 -3.85 -26.04
C GLY A 400 -17.07 -3.48 -26.86
N ILE A 401 -17.23 -3.20 -28.17
CA ILE A 401 -16.13 -2.70 -29.02
C ILE A 401 -15.73 -1.30 -28.56
N VAL A 402 -16.72 -0.48 -28.22
CA VAL A 402 -16.55 0.82 -27.58
C VAL A 402 -17.25 0.78 -26.22
N SER A 403 -16.56 1.17 -25.17
CA SER A 403 -17.09 1.12 -23.81
C SER A 403 -17.78 2.41 -23.39
N GLN A 404 -18.88 2.29 -22.66
CA GLN A 404 -19.43 3.43 -21.90
C GLN A 404 -18.55 3.68 -20.68
N LEU A 405 -18.62 4.91 -20.12
CA LEU A 405 -17.95 5.25 -18.86
C LEU A 405 -18.26 4.26 -17.74
N VAL A 406 -19.54 3.86 -17.65
CA VAL A 406 -19.99 2.72 -16.85
C VAL A 406 -20.96 1.89 -17.70
N PRO A 407 -20.60 0.65 -18.07
CA PRO A 407 -21.45 -0.22 -18.86
C PRO A 407 -22.78 -0.55 -18.17
N ASN A 408 -23.80 -0.87 -18.97
CA ASN A 408 -25.07 -1.48 -18.53
C ASN A 408 -25.95 -0.65 -17.57
N LEU A 409 -25.71 0.66 -17.41
CA LEU A 409 -26.56 1.53 -16.58
C LEU A 409 -27.96 1.84 -17.16
N GLY A 410 -28.20 1.51 -18.44
CA GLY A 410 -29.46 1.79 -19.11
C GLY A 410 -29.80 3.28 -19.21
N ARG A 411 -31.07 3.61 -19.45
CA ARG A 411 -31.54 5.00 -19.64
C ARG A 411 -31.40 5.88 -18.39
N GLY A 412 -31.31 5.30 -17.19
CA GLY A 412 -31.11 6.01 -15.91
C GLY A 412 -29.63 6.30 -15.57
N GLY A 413 -28.69 5.93 -16.45
CA GLY A 413 -27.26 6.15 -16.23
C GLY A 413 -26.79 7.59 -16.36
N GLY A 414 -27.58 8.46 -17.01
CA GLY A 414 -27.23 9.87 -17.21
C GLY A 414 -25.88 10.03 -17.92
N VAL A 415 -25.03 10.92 -17.39
CA VAL A 415 -23.68 11.16 -17.93
C VAL A 415 -22.81 9.90 -17.91
N LEU A 416 -22.98 9.00 -16.93
CA LEU A 416 -22.15 7.79 -16.81
C LEU A 416 -22.52 6.69 -17.83
N ALA A 417 -23.65 6.82 -18.53
CA ALA A 417 -23.99 5.97 -19.67
C ALA A 417 -23.50 6.54 -21.02
N LYS A 418 -22.71 7.61 -21.00
CA LYS A 418 -22.07 8.15 -22.21
C LYS A 418 -20.78 7.41 -22.53
N VAL A 419 -20.25 7.66 -23.72
CA VAL A 419 -18.96 7.15 -24.18
C VAL A 419 -17.97 8.32 -24.13
N ALA A 420 -16.78 8.09 -23.59
CA ALA A 420 -15.73 9.10 -23.60
C ALA A 420 -15.20 9.27 -25.03
N VAL A 421 -14.93 10.50 -25.45
CA VAL A 421 -14.40 10.78 -26.80
C VAL A 421 -13.09 10.03 -27.03
N GLN A 422 -12.25 9.92 -25.99
CA GLN A 422 -11.00 9.16 -26.06
C GLN A 422 -11.21 7.67 -26.38
N ASP A 423 -12.33 7.07 -25.94
CA ASP A 423 -12.64 5.67 -26.25
C ASP A 423 -13.06 5.50 -27.72
N LEU A 424 -13.60 6.56 -28.35
CA LEU A 424 -13.94 6.58 -29.78
C LEU A 424 -12.68 6.76 -30.64
N ASP A 425 -11.78 7.66 -30.24
CA ASP A 425 -10.48 7.87 -30.87
C ASP A 425 -9.64 6.60 -30.81
N GLU A 426 -9.58 5.95 -29.64
CA GLU A 426 -8.87 4.68 -29.47
C GLU A 426 -9.45 3.59 -30.36
N PHE A 427 -10.78 3.52 -30.47
CA PHE A 427 -11.44 2.60 -31.39
C PHE A 427 -11.03 2.85 -32.84
N ILE A 428 -11.09 4.09 -33.34
CA ILE A 428 -10.69 4.41 -34.71
C ILE A 428 -9.22 4.09 -34.95
N SER A 429 -8.33 4.45 -34.02
CA SER A 429 -6.91 4.12 -34.09
C SER A 429 -6.68 2.61 -34.18
N ARG A 430 -7.33 1.82 -33.31
CA ARG A 430 -7.25 0.35 -33.35
C ARG A 430 -7.84 -0.25 -34.62
N PHE A 431 -8.95 0.29 -35.10
CA PHE A 431 -9.65 -0.17 -36.29
C PHE A 431 -8.86 0.12 -37.57
N ARG A 432 -8.13 1.23 -37.61
CA ARG A 432 -7.26 1.62 -38.72
C ARG A 432 -5.88 0.99 -38.65
N ALA A 433 -5.41 0.60 -37.47
CA ALA A 433 -4.06 0.10 -37.31
C ALA A 433 -3.81 -1.09 -38.26
N GLY A 434 -2.61 -1.20 -38.82
CA GLY A 434 -2.20 -2.28 -39.75
C GLY A 434 -2.81 -2.23 -41.17
N GLY A 435 -3.58 -1.20 -41.51
CA GLY A 435 -3.93 -0.93 -42.90
C GLY A 435 -2.87 -0.08 -43.62
N THR A 436 -2.87 -0.14 -44.96
CA THR A 436 -1.95 0.65 -45.80
C THR A 436 -2.62 1.94 -46.27
N PRO A 437 -2.05 3.14 -46.01
CA PRO A 437 -2.62 4.40 -46.51
C PRO A 437 -2.65 4.49 -48.04
N VAL A 438 -3.79 4.84 -48.60
CA VAL A 438 -4.00 5.02 -50.05
C VAL A 438 -4.77 6.31 -50.34
N GLY A 439 -4.49 6.94 -51.47
CA GLY A 439 -5.22 8.14 -51.92
C GLY A 439 -6.60 7.83 -52.51
N ARG A 440 -6.81 6.59 -52.99
CA ARG A 440 -8.06 6.08 -53.54
C ARG A 440 -8.09 4.56 -53.36
N ALA A 441 -9.28 4.02 -53.15
CA ALA A 441 -9.52 2.58 -53.05
C ALA A 441 -8.99 1.83 -54.28
N SER A 442 -8.20 0.77 -54.07
CA SER A 442 -7.83 -0.16 -55.13
C SER A 442 -9.03 -0.96 -55.62
N ASP A 443 -8.90 -1.60 -56.78
CA ASP A 443 -9.98 -2.42 -57.32
C ASP A 443 -10.32 -3.58 -56.38
N GLY A 444 -11.61 -3.87 -56.21
CA GLY A 444 -12.11 -4.87 -55.26
C GLY A 444 -12.17 -4.43 -53.79
N MET A 445 -11.48 -3.36 -53.37
CA MET A 445 -11.50 -2.87 -51.99
C MET A 445 -12.74 -2.01 -51.73
N LYS A 446 -13.45 -2.28 -50.64
CA LYS A 446 -14.73 -1.62 -50.28
C LYS A 446 -14.73 -1.25 -48.80
N ASP A 447 -15.46 -0.19 -48.44
CA ASP A 447 -15.71 0.12 -47.03
C ASP A 447 -16.46 -1.03 -46.35
N VAL A 448 -16.33 -1.12 -45.03
CA VAL A 448 -16.90 -2.23 -44.26
C VAL A 448 -18.43 -2.34 -44.33
N ILE A 449 -19.15 -1.27 -44.69
CA ILE A 449 -20.61 -1.31 -44.87
C ILE A 449 -20.91 -2.00 -46.20
N THR A 450 -20.32 -1.50 -47.28
CA THR A 450 -20.47 -2.07 -48.62
C THR A 450 -20.00 -3.53 -48.67
N ALA A 451 -18.89 -3.86 -48.00
CA ALA A 451 -18.39 -5.23 -47.88
C ALA A 451 -19.40 -6.14 -47.14
N SER A 452 -20.04 -5.63 -46.08
CA SER A 452 -21.09 -6.34 -45.34
C SER A 452 -22.28 -6.70 -46.23
N GLU A 453 -22.70 -5.79 -47.11
CA GLU A 453 -23.80 -6.03 -48.05
C GLU A 453 -23.44 -7.09 -49.09
N ILE A 454 -22.22 -7.05 -49.63
CA ILE A 454 -21.71 -8.01 -50.63
C ILE A 454 -21.58 -9.42 -50.03
N VAL A 455 -21.02 -9.52 -48.81
CA VAL A 455 -20.80 -10.82 -48.14
C VAL A 455 -22.06 -11.29 -47.40
N ARG A 456 -23.06 -10.43 -47.24
CA ARG A 456 -24.29 -10.67 -46.45
C ARG A 456 -23.99 -11.05 -45.00
N ARG A 457 -23.05 -10.35 -44.37
CA ARG A 457 -22.64 -10.55 -42.98
C ARG A 457 -22.74 -9.24 -42.21
N PRO A 458 -23.13 -9.24 -40.92
CA PRO A 458 -23.23 -8.02 -40.14
C PRO A 458 -21.92 -7.23 -40.14
N VAL A 459 -22.01 -5.91 -40.33
CA VAL A 459 -20.87 -4.98 -40.34
C VAL A 459 -19.93 -5.20 -39.14
N MET A 460 -20.50 -5.41 -37.95
CA MET A 460 -19.70 -5.61 -36.73
C MET A 460 -18.84 -6.88 -36.74
N ASP A 461 -19.18 -7.89 -37.54
CA ASP A 461 -18.34 -9.08 -37.69
C ASP A 461 -17.09 -8.74 -38.48
N ILE A 462 -17.25 -7.95 -39.55
CA ILE A 462 -16.14 -7.45 -40.35
C ILE A 462 -15.26 -6.53 -39.51
N VAL A 463 -15.86 -5.63 -38.73
CA VAL A 463 -15.12 -4.78 -37.77
C VAL A 463 -14.32 -5.64 -36.79
N GLN A 464 -14.93 -6.71 -36.25
CA GLN A 464 -14.24 -7.61 -35.34
C GLN A 464 -13.07 -8.34 -36.03
N LEU A 465 -13.24 -8.82 -37.27
CA LEU A 465 -12.15 -9.45 -38.03
C LEU A 465 -10.97 -8.50 -38.26
N VAL A 466 -11.25 -7.22 -38.52
CA VAL A 466 -10.22 -6.18 -38.63
C VAL A 466 -9.50 -5.99 -37.29
N LEU A 467 -10.26 -5.79 -36.20
CA LEU A 467 -9.69 -5.58 -34.86
C LEU A 467 -8.88 -6.79 -34.38
N ASP A 468 -9.31 -8.00 -34.72
CA ASP A 468 -8.67 -9.28 -34.36
C ASP A 468 -7.49 -9.65 -35.29
N ARG A 469 -7.17 -8.80 -36.27
CA ARG A 469 -6.06 -8.99 -37.23
C ARG A 469 -6.21 -10.25 -38.08
N LYS A 470 -7.45 -10.60 -38.43
CA LYS A 470 -7.75 -11.77 -39.27
C LYS A 470 -7.75 -11.46 -40.76
N LEU A 471 -7.77 -10.17 -41.13
CA LEU A 471 -7.65 -9.73 -42.52
C LEU A 471 -6.23 -9.20 -42.76
N THR A 472 -5.68 -9.53 -43.92
CA THR A 472 -4.33 -9.15 -44.37
C THR A 472 -4.36 -7.99 -45.35
N SER A 473 -5.44 -7.85 -46.14
CA SER A 473 -5.58 -6.79 -47.14
C SER A 473 -6.49 -5.70 -46.61
N ILE A 474 -5.91 -4.70 -45.94
CA ILE A 474 -6.62 -3.54 -45.42
C ILE A 474 -6.01 -2.26 -46.01
N GLU A 475 -6.86 -1.44 -46.63
CA GLU A 475 -6.49 -0.12 -47.14
C GLU A 475 -7.13 0.99 -46.30
N LEU A 476 -6.41 2.10 -46.15
CA LEU A 476 -6.85 3.24 -45.35
C LEU A 476 -7.00 4.48 -46.22
N LEU A 477 -8.20 5.04 -46.19
CA LEU A 477 -8.48 6.38 -46.67
C LEU A 477 -8.18 7.41 -45.54
N PRO A 478 -8.29 8.73 -45.83
CA PRO A 478 -8.16 9.78 -44.82
C PRO A 478 -8.99 9.50 -43.55
N GLU A 479 -8.47 9.91 -42.39
CA GLU A 479 -9.07 9.58 -41.10
C GLU A 479 -10.38 10.35 -40.80
N ASP A 480 -10.54 11.53 -41.40
CA ASP A 480 -11.68 12.43 -41.24
C ASP A 480 -13.00 11.84 -41.77
N ILE A 481 -12.95 10.85 -42.67
CA ILE A 481 -14.14 10.10 -43.09
C ILE A 481 -14.54 8.99 -42.09
N GLY A 482 -13.81 8.84 -40.98
CA GLY A 482 -14.21 8.08 -39.80
C GLY A 482 -14.34 6.57 -40.03
N PHE A 483 -15.52 6.02 -39.74
CA PHE A 483 -15.82 4.59 -39.82
C PHE A 483 -15.69 4.03 -41.25
N LEU A 484 -15.88 4.86 -42.26
CA LEU A 484 -15.74 4.49 -43.68
C LEU A 484 -14.28 4.50 -44.16
N SER A 485 -13.35 4.90 -43.30
CA SER A 485 -11.94 5.07 -43.67
C SER A 485 -11.17 3.75 -43.82
N VAL A 486 -11.73 2.64 -43.36
CA VAL A 486 -11.14 1.30 -43.45
C VAL A 486 -11.79 0.52 -44.57
N LEU A 487 -10.98 0.12 -45.55
CA LEU A 487 -11.40 -0.66 -46.70
C LEU A 487 -10.90 -2.10 -46.58
N VAL A 488 -11.75 -3.05 -46.95
CA VAL A 488 -11.49 -4.48 -46.92
C VAL A 488 -11.87 -5.13 -48.24
N SER A 489 -11.27 -6.27 -48.55
CA SER A 489 -11.68 -7.10 -49.68
C SER A 489 -12.87 -8.01 -49.30
N PRO A 490 -14.04 -7.90 -49.95
CA PRO A 490 -15.18 -8.79 -49.68
C PRO A 490 -14.86 -10.28 -49.90
N ASP A 491 -13.94 -10.59 -50.81
CA ASP A 491 -13.55 -11.97 -51.11
C ASP A 491 -12.64 -12.55 -50.03
N GLU A 492 -11.73 -11.75 -49.49
CA GLU A 492 -10.93 -12.12 -48.32
C GLU A 492 -11.84 -12.34 -47.10
N VAL A 493 -12.75 -11.40 -46.83
CA VAL A 493 -13.72 -11.51 -45.72
C VAL A 493 -14.52 -12.80 -45.83
N ARG A 494 -15.00 -13.16 -47.04
CA ARG A 494 -15.76 -14.39 -47.26
C ARG A 494 -14.91 -15.64 -47.00
N SER A 495 -13.65 -15.63 -47.44
CA SER A 495 -12.72 -16.74 -47.28
C SER A 495 -12.39 -16.97 -45.80
N VAL A 496 -12.00 -15.91 -45.09
CA VAL A 496 -11.68 -15.96 -43.66
C VAL A 496 -12.88 -16.40 -42.82
N ILE A 497 -14.08 -15.89 -43.12
CA ILE A 497 -15.30 -16.34 -42.42
C ILE A 497 -15.56 -17.83 -42.68
N SER A 498 -15.36 -18.31 -43.92
CA SER A 498 -15.54 -19.72 -44.26
C SER A 498 -14.54 -20.63 -43.55
N GLU A 499 -13.28 -20.20 -43.45
CA GLU A 499 -12.22 -20.92 -42.72
C GLU A 499 -12.55 -21.00 -41.23
N LEU A 500 -12.86 -19.86 -40.60
CA LEU A 500 -13.24 -19.81 -39.19
C LEU A 500 -14.49 -20.66 -38.90
N GLU A 501 -15.50 -20.63 -39.78
CA GLU A 501 -16.68 -21.48 -39.63
C GLU A 501 -16.36 -22.98 -39.84
N GLY A 502 -15.36 -23.32 -40.65
CA GLY A 502 -14.87 -24.68 -40.86
C GLY A 502 -14.09 -25.22 -39.65
N GLU A 503 -13.28 -24.38 -39.00
CA GLU A 503 -12.54 -24.72 -37.77
C GLU A 503 -13.48 -25.07 -36.61
N ILE A 504 -14.65 -24.45 -36.54
CA ILE A 504 -15.65 -24.74 -35.48
C ILE A 504 -16.32 -26.11 -35.68
N GLY A 505 -16.34 -26.63 -36.91
CA GLY A 505 -16.83 -27.97 -37.22
C GLY A 505 -17.68 -28.06 -38.49
N LEU A 506 -18.02 -29.29 -38.85
CA LEU A 506 -18.77 -29.61 -40.05
C LEU A 506 -20.20 -29.07 -40.01
N SER A 507 -20.72 -28.63 -41.16
CA SER A 507 -22.14 -28.29 -41.28
C SER A 507 -23.00 -29.55 -41.29
N ALA A 508 -24.30 -29.41 -40.99
CA ALA A 508 -25.23 -30.54 -41.12
C ALA A 508 -25.25 -31.15 -42.54
N HIS A 509 -24.96 -30.36 -43.57
CA HIS A 509 -24.87 -30.83 -44.95
C HIS A 509 -23.62 -31.71 -45.16
N ASP A 510 -22.46 -31.26 -44.67
CA ASP A 510 -21.20 -32.01 -44.80
C ASP A 510 -21.26 -33.33 -44.03
N VAL A 511 -21.86 -33.32 -42.84
CA VAL A 511 -22.09 -34.53 -42.04
C VAL A 511 -23.04 -35.47 -42.78
N ALA A 512 -24.14 -34.98 -43.34
CA ALA A 512 -25.10 -35.80 -44.06
C ALA A 512 -24.47 -36.47 -45.28
N ALA A 513 -23.71 -35.71 -46.07
CA ALA A 513 -22.97 -36.21 -47.22
C ALA A 513 -21.96 -37.28 -46.81
N ARG A 514 -21.20 -37.03 -45.73
CA ARG A 514 -20.20 -37.96 -45.20
C ARG A 514 -20.78 -39.26 -44.65
N LEU A 515 -21.93 -39.20 -43.99
CA LEU A 515 -22.61 -40.37 -43.42
C LEU A 515 -23.55 -41.06 -44.40
N GLY A 516 -23.76 -40.49 -45.60
CA GLY A 516 -24.69 -41.03 -46.60
C GLY A 516 -26.16 -41.01 -46.15
N ILE A 517 -26.55 -40.03 -45.33
CA ILE A 517 -27.90 -39.89 -44.76
C ILE A 517 -28.58 -38.61 -45.26
N PHE A 518 -29.88 -38.47 -44.98
CA PHE A 518 -30.56 -37.19 -45.21
C PHE A 518 -30.01 -36.07 -44.31
N THR A 519 -29.98 -34.84 -44.82
CA THR A 519 -29.64 -33.64 -44.02
C THR A 519 -30.59 -33.48 -42.83
N SER A 520 -31.87 -33.82 -42.98
CA SER A 520 -32.83 -33.88 -41.87
C SER A 520 -32.52 -35.00 -40.86
N GLY A 521 -31.86 -36.06 -41.30
CA GLY A 521 -31.39 -37.17 -40.45
C GLY A 521 -30.32 -36.74 -39.44
N VAL A 522 -29.45 -35.80 -39.81
CA VAL A 522 -28.45 -35.22 -38.89
C VAL A 522 -29.13 -34.53 -37.70
N THR A 523 -30.26 -33.84 -37.93
CA THR A 523 -31.07 -33.25 -36.84
C THR A 523 -31.59 -34.33 -35.90
N HIS A 524 -31.98 -35.50 -36.41
CA HIS A 524 -32.42 -36.62 -35.56
C HIS A 524 -31.27 -37.25 -34.77
N LEU A 525 -30.07 -37.37 -35.35
CA LEU A 525 -28.88 -37.83 -34.62
C LEU A 525 -28.49 -36.85 -33.51
N ARG A 526 -28.73 -35.55 -33.71
CA ARG A 526 -28.51 -34.52 -32.69
C ARG A 526 -29.53 -34.54 -31.56
N THR A 527 -30.80 -34.84 -31.83
CA THR A 527 -31.86 -34.74 -30.82
C THR A 527 -32.17 -36.05 -30.12
N LYS A 528 -31.90 -37.20 -30.74
CA LYS A 528 -32.13 -38.51 -30.12
C LYS A 528 -30.88 -39.02 -29.42
N VAL A 529 -31.10 -39.72 -28.32
CA VAL A 529 -30.05 -40.21 -27.43
C VAL A 529 -29.82 -41.71 -27.59
N ASP A 530 -28.59 -42.14 -27.33
CA ASP A 530 -28.19 -43.54 -27.24
C ASP A 530 -28.55 -44.16 -25.88
N SER A 531 -28.13 -45.42 -25.66
CA SER A 531 -28.39 -46.15 -24.41
C SER A 531 -27.73 -45.54 -23.18
N SER A 532 -26.77 -44.63 -23.35
CA SER A 532 -26.09 -43.90 -22.28
C SER A 532 -26.76 -42.55 -21.96
N GLY A 533 -27.82 -42.19 -22.70
CA GLY A 533 -28.51 -40.91 -22.56
C GLY A 533 -27.83 -39.75 -23.28
N ARG A 534 -26.78 -40.01 -24.07
CA ARG A 534 -26.08 -38.98 -24.85
C ARG A 534 -26.64 -38.90 -26.27
N PRO A 535 -26.78 -37.70 -26.88
CA PRO A 535 -27.13 -37.59 -28.29
C PRO A 535 -26.22 -38.43 -29.19
N PHE A 536 -26.79 -39.11 -30.19
CA PHE A 536 -26.00 -39.91 -31.15
C PHE A 536 -24.90 -39.08 -31.81
N LEU A 537 -25.20 -37.83 -32.16
CA LEU A 537 -24.23 -36.88 -32.68
C LEU A 537 -24.46 -35.49 -32.05
N PRO A 538 -23.76 -35.15 -30.96
CA PRO A 538 -23.91 -33.84 -30.34
C PRO A 538 -23.38 -32.74 -31.27
N SER A 539 -24.03 -31.58 -31.21
CA SER A 539 -23.64 -30.39 -31.94
C SER A 539 -23.13 -29.31 -31.02
N LEU A 540 -22.20 -28.49 -31.50
CA LEU A 540 -21.88 -27.19 -30.96
C LEU A 540 -22.88 -26.17 -31.51
N GLU A 541 -23.52 -25.42 -30.61
CA GLU A 541 -24.36 -24.30 -31.01
C GLU A 541 -23.47 -23.08 -31.28
N THR A 542 -23.62 -22.54 -32.48
CA THR A 542 -22.98 -21.30 -32.91
C THR A 542 -24.09 -20.29 -33.16
N VAL A 543 -24.04 -19.16 -32.46
CA VAL A 543 -25.00 -18.09 -32.70
C VAL A 543 -24.39 -17.18 -33.75
N ALA A 544 -24.98 -17.18 -34.95
CA ALA A 544 -24.63 -16.20 -35.95
C ALA A 544 -24.98 -14.81 -35.43
N SER A 545 -24.25 -13.81 -35.89
CA SER A 545 -24.40 -12.41 -35.50
C SER A 545 -25.77 -11.79 -35.77
N SER A 546 -26.59 -12.43 -36.60
CA SER A 546 -28.02 -12.15 -36.82
C SER A 546 -28.95 -12.66 -35.71
N GLY A 547 -28.42 -13.38 -34.71
CA GLY A 547 -29.19 -14.10 -33.68
C GLY A 547 -29.65 -15.49 -34.12
N THR A 548 -29.28 -15.94 -35.32
CA THR A 548 -29.67 -17.26 -35.84
C THR A 548 -28.78 -18.34 -35.23
N VAL A 549 -29.38 -19.31 -34.54
CA VAL A 549 -28.65 -20.48 -34.02
C VAL A 549 -28.34 -21.44 -35.17
N ARG A 550 -27.06 -21.74 -35.35
CA ARG A 550 -26.54 -22.73 -36.30
C ARG A 550 -25.86 -23.85 -35.54
N HIS A 551 -26.05 -25.09 -35.98
CA HIS A 551 -25.44 -26.25 -35.37
C HIS A 551 -24.24 -26.71 -36.19
N ARG A 552 -23.09 -26.84 -35.52
CA ARG A 552 -21.84 -27.36 -36.08
C ARG A 552 -21.48 -28.67 -35.37
N PHE A 553 -20.83 -29.57 -36.08
CA PHE A 553 -20.48 -30.90 -35.56
C PHE A 553 -18.97 -31.06 -35.56
N ALA A 554 -18.40 -31.29 -34.38
CA ALA A 554 -16.96 -31.51 -34.24
C ALA A 554 -16.52 -32.74 -35.05
N GLU A 555 -15.37 -32.65 -35.70
CA GLU A 555 -14.81 -33.72 -36.54
C GLU A 555 -14.63 -35.03 -35.74
N GLU A 556 -14.24 -34.91 -34.48
CA GLU A 556 -14.04 -36.01 -33.53
C GLU A 556 -15.36 -36.72 -33.20
N GLU A 557 -16.44 -35.97 -33.08
CA GLU A 557 -17.77 -36.50 -32.78
C GLU A 557 -18.35 -37.25 -33.98
N VAL A 558 -18.12 -36.73 -35.19
CA VAL A 558 -18.50 -37.43 -36.43
C VAL A 558 -17.69 -38.71 -36.59
N LYS A 559 -16.37 -38.68 -36.34
CA LYS A 559 -15.52 -39.87 -36.34
C LYS A 559 -15.93 -40.89 -35.29
N ARG A 560 -16.27 -40.45 -34.06
CA ARG A 560 -16.79 -41.36 -33.02
C ARG A 560 -18.06 -42.03 -33.50
N PHE A 561 -18.99 -41.28 -34.09
CA PHE A 561 -20.21 -41.86 -34.63
C PHE A 561 -19.91 -42.91 -35.72
N GLN A 562 -18.96 -42.66 -36.62
CA GLN A 562 -18.54 -43.64 -37.64
C GLN A 562 -17.81 -44.86 -37.05
N ALA A 563 -17.17 -44.72 -35.89
CA ALA A 563 -16.52 -45.81 -35.17
C ALA A 563 -17.55 -46.68 -34.42
N ASP A 564 -18.53 -46.07 -33.77
CA ASP A 564 -19.50 -46.77 -32.93
C ASP A 564 -20.69 -47.33 -33.72
N TYR A 565 -20.97 -46.77 -34.90
CA TYR A 565 -22.13 -47.08 -35.72
C TYR A 565 -21.75 -47.35 -37.18
N VAL A 566 -22.50 -48.25 -37.82
CA VAL A 566 -22.27 -48.64 -39.22
C VAL A 566 -23.58 -48.72 -39.98
N ALA A 567 -23.60 -48.17 -41.20
CA ALA A 567 -24.74 -48.32 -42.10
C ALA A 567 -24.78 -49.74 -42.66
N LEU A 568 -25.98 -50.28 -42.84
CA LEU A 568 -26.20 -51.62 -43.40
C LEU A 568 -25.49 -51.85 -44.73
N SER A 569 -25.43 -50.82 -45.58
CA SER A 569 -24.73 -50.84 -46.87
C SER A 569 -23.24 -51.09 -46.71
N ASP A 570 -22.62 -50.49 -45.70
CA ASP A 570 -21.18 -50.59 -45.48
C ASP A 570 -20.85 -51.88 -44.72
N LEU A 571 -21.68 -52.27 -43.75
CA LEU A 571 -21.58 -53.58 -43.09
C LEU A 571 -21.71 -54.74 -44.11
N ALA A 572 -22.58 -54.60 -45.11
CA ALA A 572 -22.75 -55.59 -46.17
C ALA A 572 -21.50 -55.70 -47.06
N LYS A 573 -20.87 -54.56 -47.39
CA LYS A 573 -19.59 -54.52 -48.10
C LYS A 573 -18.47 -55.15 -47.26
N GLU A 574 -18.37 -54.79 -45.98
CA GLU A 574 -17.38 -55.36 -45.04
C GLU A 574 -17.49 -56.89 -44.96
N ARG A 575 -18.72 -57.44 -44.96
CA ARG A 575 -18.98 -58.89 -44.89
C ARG A 575 -19.00 -59.60 -46.26
N GLY A 576 -18.78 -58.89 -47.37
CA GLY A 576 -18.83 -59.45 -48.73
C GLY A 576 -20.19 -60.04 -49.12
N LYS A 577 -21.30 -59.56 -48.51
CA LYS A 577 -22.66 -60.10 -48.68
C LYS A 577 -23.61 -59.04 -49.25
N SER A 578 -24.77 -59.47 -49.77
CA SER A 578 -25.82 -58.52 -50.16
C SER A 578 -26.45 -57.85 -48.92
N PRO A 579 -26.84 -56.56 -48.96
CA PRO A 579 -27.52 -55.89 -47.84
C PRO A 579 -28.80 -56.58 -47.39
N LYS A 580 -29.52 -57.26 -48.31
CA LYS A 580 -30.72 -58.04 -47.97
C LYS A 580 -30.38 -59.24 -47.08
N THR A 581 -29.29 -59.94 -47.39
CA THR A 581 -28.83 -61.11 -46.61
C THR A 581 -28.43 -60.69 -45.20
N VAL A 582 -27.62 -59.62 -45.07
CA VAL A 582 -27.19 -59.11 -43.75
C VAL A 582 -28.38 -58.61 -42.93
N ALA A 583 -29.35 -57.92 -43.55
CA ALA A 583 -30.55 -57.49 -42.84
C ALA A 583 -31.45 -58.64 -42.34
N VAL A 584 -31.41 -59.81 -42.97
CA VAL A 584 -32.13 -61.02 -42.49
C VAL A 584 -31.37 -61.65 -41.31
N GLU A 585 -30.04 -61.71 -41.38
CA GLU A 585 -29.19 -62.21 -40.28
C GLU A 585 -29.38 -61.37 -39.01
N LEU A 586 -29.30 -60.03 -39.12
CA LEU A 586 -29.49 -59.14 -37.98
C LEU A 586 -30.90 -59.24 -37.37
N ARG A 587 -31.93 -59.43 -38.20
CA ARG A 587 -33.30 -59.65 -37.71
C ARG A 587 -33.48 -60.97 -36.98
N LYS A 588 -32.80 -62.04 -37.39
CA LYS A 588 -32.82 -63.33 -36.67
C LYS A 588 -32.17 -63.25 -35.29
N LEU A 589 -31.22 -62.32 -35.12
CA LEU A 589 -30.53 -62.05 -33.86
C LEU A 589 -31.23 -60.96 -33.01
N ASP A 590 -32.42 -60.49 -33.42
CA ASP A 590 -33.17 -59.37 -32.83
C ASP A 590 -32.38 -58.03 -32.71
N ILE A 591 -31.36 -57.85 -33.55
CA ILE A 591 -30.56 -56.61 -33.59
C ILE A 591 -31.30 -55.56 -34.41
N LYS A 592 -31.69 -54.46 -33.77
CA LYS A 592 -32.50 -53.37 -34.37
C LYS A 592 -31.61 -52.19 -34.76
N PRO A 593 -31.96 -51.47 -35.84
CA PRO A 593 -31.25 -50.24 -36.16
C PRO A 593 -31.53 -49.18 -35.10
N ILE A 594 -30.59 -48.25 -34.92
CA ILE A 594 -30.68 -47.15 -33.93
C ILE A 594 -31.89 -46.24 -34.19
N MET A 595 -32.39 -46.24 -35.42
CA MET A 595 -33.57 -45.49 -35.81
C MET A 595 -34.29 -46.15 -36.99
N ARG A 596 -35.54 -45.73 -37.19
CA ARG A 596 -36.33 -46.08 -38.37
C ARG A 596 -35.64 -45.56 -39.63
N ARG A 597 -35.54 -46.40 -40.67
CA ARG A 597 -34.79 -46.13 -41.90
C ARG A 597 -35.27 -44.86 -42.61
N GLU A 598 -36.56 -44.56 -42.52
CA GLU A 598 -37.20 -43.40 -43.17
C GLU A 598 -36.67 -42.06 -42.63
N LEU A 599 -36.14 -42.05 -41.41
CA LEU A 599 -35.61 -40.84 -40.77
C LEU A 599 -34.17 -40.51 -41.21
N LEU A 600 -33.40 -41.52 -41.61
CA LEU A 600 -31.98 -41.37 -41.95
C LEU A 600 -31.68 -41.66 -43.42
N ASN A 601 -32.62 -42.23 -44.18
CA ASN A 601 -32.41 -42.89 -45.48
C ASN A 601 -31.50 -44.13 -45.44
N ALA A 602 -30.99 -44.48 -44.26
CA ALA A 602 -30.09 -45.59 -44.03
C ALA A 602 -30.53 -46.37 -42.80
N ALA A 603 -30.35 -47.70 -42.82
CA ALA A 603 -30.46 -48.51 -41.62
C ALA A 603 -29.07 -48.51 -40.95
N ILE A 604 -28.94 -47.80 -39.83
CA ILE A 604 -27.69 -47.68 -39.08
C ILE A 604 -27.78 -48.55 -37.83
N TYR A 605 -26.73 -49.32 -37.56
CA TYR A 605 -26.63 -50.24 -36.43
C TYR A 605 -25.44 -49.89 -35.56
N ARG A 606 -25.52 -50.18 -34.26
CA ARG A 606 -24.39 -50.02 -33.35
C ARG A 606 -23.43 -51.19 -33.53
N ARG A 607 -22.14 -50.92 -33.71
CA ARG A 607 -21.13 -51.97 -33.94
C ARG A 607 -21.00 -52.94 -32.77
N ALA A 608 -21.21 -52.48 -31.54
CA ALA A 608 -21.18 -53.33 -30.34
C ALA A 608 -22.29 -54.40 -30.31
N ASP A 609 -23.35 -54.23 -31.09
CA ASP A 609 -24.48 -55.16 -31.16
C ASP A 609 -24.34 -56.19 -32.31
N LEU A 610 -23.31 -56.07 -33.18
CA LEU A 610 -23.13 -56.82 -34.44
C LEU A 610 -22.12 -57.95 -34.36
#